data_AF-A0A645IV04-F1
#
_entry.id   AF-A0A645IV04-F1
#
_cell.length_a   1.000
_cell.length_b   1.000
_cell.length_c   1.000
_cell.angle_alpha   90.00
_cell.angle_beta   90.00
_cell.angle_gamma   90.00
#
_symmetry.space_group_name_H-M   'P 1'
#
loop_
_entity.id
_entity.type
_entity.pdbx_description
1 polymer ?
#
loop_
_entity_poly.entity_id
_entity_poly.type
_entity_poly.pdbx_seq_one_letter_code
_entity_poly.pdbx_strand_id
1 'polypeptide(L)' 'MLKAFDALIAKGHTVIIIEHNLEVIKCADHIIDIGPEGGEAGGNLVFEGTPEEIVACEKSYTAKFLKETLG' A
#
# COMPACT_ATOMS: atom_id res chain seq x y z
N MET A 1 -4.16 -7.14 14.59
CA MET A 1 -2.92 -6.79 13.87
C MET A 1 -2.72 -5.28 13.84
N LEU A 2 -3.65 -4.49 13.27
CA LEU A 2 -3.59 -3.01 13.24
C LEU A 2 -3.27 -2.37 14.60
N LYS A 3 -3.98 -2.75 15.67
CA LYS A 3 -3.70 -2.25 17.04
C LYS A 3 -2.25 -2.40 17.51
N ALA A 4 -1.53 -3.42 17.03
CA ALA A 4 -0.13 -3.61 17.38
C ALA A 4 0.78 -2.64 16.61
N PHE A 5 0.45 -2.35 15.34
CA PHE A 5 1.14 -1.34 14.55
C PHE A 5 0.89 0.06 15.11
N ASP A 6 -0.36 0.38 15.46
CA ASP A 6 -0.73 1.65 16.08
C ASP A 6 0.06 1.89 17.37
N ALA A 7 0.25 0.86 18.20
CA ALA A 7 1.04 0.96 19.42
C ALA A 7 2.53 1.21 19.19
N LEU A 8 3.09 0.74 18.06
CA LEU A 8 4.47 1.02 17.67
C LEU A 8 4.61 2.44 17.11
N ILE A 9 3.67 2.85 16.24
CA ILE A 9 3.62 4.18 15.66
C ILE A 9 3.44 5.24 16.76
N ALA A 10 2.56 5.00 17.74
CA ALA A 10 2.35 5.89 18.89
C ALA A 10 3.61 6.08 19.76
N LYS A 11 4.60 5.19 19.66
CA LYS A 11 5.90 5.29 20.33
C LYS A 11 6.98 5.96 19.45
N GLY A 12 6.62 6.42 18.25
CA GLY A 12 7.53 7.06 17.30
C GLY A 12 8.32 6.09 16.43
N HIS A 13 7.91 4.81 16.33
CA HIS A 13 8.53 3.86 15.42
C HIS A 13 7.93 3.96 14.01
N THR A 14 8.78 3.84 12.99
CA THR A 14 8.35 3.59 11.62
C THR A 14 8.13 2.09 11.41
N VAL A 15 7.00 1.72 10.82
CA VAL A 15 6.64 0.33 10.53
C VAL A 15 6.55 0.15 9.02
N ILE A 16 7.34 -0.77 8.47
CA ILE A 16 7.29 -1.14 7.05
C ILE A 16 6.76 -2.57 6.97
N ILE A 17 5.71 -2.78 6.17
CA ILE A 17 5.07 -4.07 5.95
C ILE A 17 4.92 -4.35 4.46
N ILE A 18 5.06 -5.62 4.10
CA ILE A 18 4.68 -6.11 2.77
C ILE A 18 3.31 -6.74 2.94
N GLU A 19 2.30 -6.23 2.21
CA GLU A 19 0.95 -6.74 2.38
C GLU A 19 0.12 -6.65 1.10
N HIS A 20 -0.88 -7.53 1.01
CA HIS A 20 -1.87 -7.67 -0.06
C HIS A 20 -3.31 -7.45 0.43
N ASN A 21 -3.55 -7.42 1.74
CA ASN A 21 -4.85 -7.12 2.32
C ASN A 21 -5.18 -5.63 2.24
N LEU A 22 -6.16 -5.29 1.42
CA LEU A 22 -6.61 -3.92 1.17
C LEU A 22 -7.11 -3.21 2.43
N GLU A 23 -7.69 -3.93 3.39
CA GLU A 23 -8.14 -3.35 4.66
C GLU A 23 -6.98 -2.84 5.52
N VAL A 24 -5.79 -3.41 5.33
CA VAL A 24 -4.57 -2.94 6.00
C VAL A 24 -3.93 -1.81 5.18
N ILE A 25 -3.84 -2.00 3.86
CA ILE A 25 -3.22 -1.03 2.94
C ILE A 25 -3.94 0.33 2.99
N LYS A 26 -5.28 0.35 3.06
CA LYS A 26 -6.06 1.59 3.13
C LYS A 26 -5.81 2.41 4.40
N CYS A 27 -5.28 1.79 5.45
CA CYS A 27 -4.96 2.45 6.72
C CYS A 27 -3.51 2.95 6.77
N ALA A 28 -2.69 2.70 5.74
CA ALA A 28 -1.30 3.14 5.72
C ALA A 28 -1.19 4.63 5.43
N ASP A 29 -0.21 5.30 6.04
CA ASP A 29 0.09 6.70 5.71
C ASP A 29 0.84 6.83 4.37
N HIS A 30 1.48 5.75 3.90
CA HIS A 30 2.31 5.73 2.70
C HIS A 30 2.33 4.33 2.07
N ILE A 31 2.28 4.27 0.74
CA ILE A 31 2.30 3.05 -0.07
C ILE A 31 3.47 3.12 -1.05
N ILE A 32 4.19 2.01 -1.16
CA ILE A 32 5.16 1.75 -2.23
C ILE A 32 4.64 0.53 -3.00
N ASP A 33 4.22 0.72 -4.24
CA ASP A 33 3.68 -0.33 -5.09
C ASP A 33 4.75 -0.83 -6.08
N ILE A 34 4.99 -2.14 -6.08
CA ILE A 34 6.04 -2.78 -6.89
C ILE A 34 5.39 -3.78 -7.85
N GLY A 35 5.81 -3.74 -9.12
CA GLY A 35 5.27 -4.63 -10.16
C GLY A 35 5.55 -4.10 -11.57
N PRO A 36 4.53 -4.02 -12.45
CA PRO A 36 3.13 -4.47 -12.26
C PRO A 36 2.99 -6.00 -12.25
N GLU A 37 3.95 -6.71 -12.85
CA GLU A 37 4.00 -8.16 -12.87
C GLU A 37 4.93 -8.72 -11.79
N GLY A 38 4.94 -10.05 -11.62
CA GLY A 38 5.90 -10.76 -10.79
C GLY A 38 7.11 -11.29 -11.57
N GLY A 39 8.14 -11.74 -10.84
CA GLY A 39 9.32 -12.37 -11.43
C GLY A 39 10.14 -11.40 -12.29
N GLU A 40 10.65 -11.89 -13.43
CA GLU A 40 11.51 -11.10 -14.34
C GLU A 40 10.80 -9.89 -14.97
N ALA A 41 9.47 -9.92 -15.04
CA ALA A 41 8.65 -8.82 -15.56
C ALA A 41 8.26 -7.79 -14.48
N GLY A 42 8.66 -8.03 -13.23
CA GLY A 42 8.37 -7.18 -12.08
C GLY A 42 9.56 -6.33 -11.61
N GLY A 43 9.50 -5.94 -10.34
CA GLY A 43 10.60 -5.24 -9.66
C GLY A 43 10.72 -3.74 -9.97
N ASN A 44 9.74 -3.16 -10.67
CA ASN A 44 9.71 -1.72 -10.93
C ASN A 44 8.86 -1.02 -9.87
N LEU A 45 9.26 0.21 -9.53
CA LEU A 45 8.41 1.12 -8.78
C LEU A 45 7.24 1.56 -9.67
N VAL A 46 6.04 1.11 -9.34
CA VAL A 46 4.81 1.46 -10.07
C VAL A 46 4.20 2.73 -9.51
N PHE A 47 4.22 2.89 -8.19
CA PHE A 47 3.68 4.05 -7.49
C PHE A 47 4.35 4.25 -6.13
N GLU A 48 4.43 5.49 -5.67
CA GLU A 48 4.82 5.89 -4.32
C GLU A 48 3.99 7.11 -3.90
N GLY A 49 3.38 7.07 -2.70
CA GLY A 49 2.51 8.15 -2.21
C GLY A 49 1.45 7.65 -1.22
N THR A 50 0.36 8.39 -1.03
CA THR A 50 -0.72 8.02 -0.10
C THR A 50 -1.75 7.04 -0.70
N PRO A 51 -2.59 6.38 0.12
CA PRO A 51 -3.71 5.57 -0.36
C PRO A 51 -4.69 6.31 -1.26
N GLU A 52 -4.90 7.60 -1.05
CA GLU A 52 -5.79 8.43 -1.87
C GLU A 52 -5.15 8.82 -3.20
N GLU A 53 -3.83 8.89 -3.27
CA GLU A 53 -3.10 9.25 -4.50
C GLU A 53 -2.97 8.04 -5.44
N ILE A 54 -2.76 6.83 -4.90
CA ILE A 54 -2.55 5.62 -5.72
C ILE A 54 -3.77 5.28 -6.57
N VAL A 55 -5.00 5.65 -6.17
CA VAL A 55 -6.23 5.34 -6.94
C VAL A 55 -6.26 5.97 -8.33
N ALA A 56 -5.44 7.01 -8.57
CA ALA A 56 -5.26 7.63 -9.88
C ALA A 56 -4.21 6.91 -10.76
N CYS A 57 -3.46 5.94 -10.21
CA CYS A 57 -2.43 5.19 -10.91
C CYS A 57 -3.04 4.01 -11.68
N GLU A 58 -3.33 4.21 -12.97
CA GLU A 58 -3.91 3.18 -13.84
C GLU A 58 -3.01 1.95 -14.03
N LYS A 59 -1.70 2.09 -13.83
CA LYS A 59 -0.71 1.00 -13.99
C LYS A 59 -0.65 0.06 -12.79
N SER A 60 -1.24 0.45 -11.66
CA SER A 60 -1.18 -0.31 -10.41
C SER A 60 -2.36 -1.26 -10.29
N TYR A 61 -2.09 -2.55 -10.10
CA TYR A 61 -3.13 -3.52 -9.73
C TYR A 61 -3.69 -3.21 -8.35
N THR A 62 -2.84 -2.77 -7.42
CA THR A 62 -3.25 -2.32 -6.09
C THR A 62 -4.27 -1.18 -6.19
N ALA A 63 -4.02 -0.16 -7.03
CA ALA A 63 -4.95 0.96 -7.25
C ALA A 63 -6.35 0.51 -7.67
N LYS A 64 -6.41 -0.45 -8.62
CA LYS A 64 -7.67 -0.96 -9.17
C LYS A 64 -8.59 -1.50 -8.08
N PHE A 65 -8.04 -2.26 -7.12
CA PHE A 65 -8.82 -2.85 -6.05
C PHE A 65 -8.98 -1.92 -4.85
N LEU A 66 -7.95 -1.13 -4.51
CA LEU A 66 -8.01 -0.20 -3.39
C LEU A 66 -9.11 0.85 -3.57
N LYS A 67 -9.34 1.29 -4.82
CA LYS A 67 -10.42 2.22 -5.18
C LYS A 67 -11.81 1.75 -4.72
N GLU A 68 -12.07 0.44 -4.70
CA GLU A 68 -13.35 -0.11 -4.24
C GLU A 68 -13.49 -0.10 -2.70
N THR A 69 -12.37 -0.05 -1.98
CA THR A 69 -12.34 -0.13 -0.51
C THR A 69 -12.25 1.22 0.21
N LEU A 70 -11.94 2.29 -0.53
CA LEU A 70 -11.93 3.68 -0.05
C LEU A 70 -13.31 4.36 -0.13
N GLY A 71 -14.32 3.63 -0.64
CA GLY A 71 -15.70 4.08 -0.76
C GLY A 71 -16.49 4.12 0.55
#